data_AF-A0A0L6VBW6-F1
#
_entry.id   AF-A0A0L6VBW6-F1
#
_cell.length_a   1.000
_cell.length_b   1.000
_cell.length_c   1.000
_cell.angle_alpha   90.00
_cell.angle_beta   90.00
_cell.angle_gamma   90.00
#
_symmetry.space_group_name_H-M   'P 1'
#
loop_
_entity.id
_entity.type
_entity.pdbx_description
1 polymer ?
#
loop_
_entity_poly.entity_id
_entity_poly.type
_entity_poly.pdbx_seq_one_letter_code
_entity_poly.pdbx_strand_id
1 'polypeptide(L)'
;MLLLSQFVFQTKIRSLYRNILRETRYLGTNQVRWETISWIRREFRAPITGNLDERNNQDFLAQINRQLKQIQNSSLLIGRSFEKLRGSQNK
;
A
#
# COMPACT_ATOMS: atom_id res chain seq x y z
N MET A 1 -27.70 -2.81 7.04
CA MET A 1 -27.19 -3.88 6.15
C MET A 1 -26.18 -3.26 5.21
N LEU A 2 -24.94 -3.73 5.19
CA LEU A 2 -23.97 -3.34 4.14
C LEU A 2 -24.33 -4.10 2.86
N LEU A 3 -24.35 -3.40 1.72
CA LEU A 3 -24.47 -4.07 0.43
C LEU A 3 -23.27 -5.00 0.21
N LEU A 4 -23.47 -6.15 -0.47
CA LEU A 4 -22.41 -7.12 -0.71
C LEU A 4 -21.16 -6.49 -1.36
N SER A 5 -21.37 -5.54 -2.28
CA SER A 5 -20.29 -4.79 -2.93
C SER A 5 -19.46 -3.96 -1.94
N GLN A 6 -20.10 -3.29 -0.98
CA GLN A 6 -19.44 -2.53 0.07
C GLN A 6 -18.61 -3.43 0.99
N PHE A 7 -19.15 -4.60 1.36
CA PHE A 7 -18.42 -5.58 2.18
C PHE A 7 -17.17 -6.12 1.46
N VAL A 8 -17.31 -6.51 0.20
CA VAL A 8 -16.20 -6.99 -0.64
C VAL A 8 -15.15 -5.90 -0.80
N PHE A 9 -15.57 -4.65 -1.04
CA PHE A 9 -14.66 -3.52 -1.14
C PHE A 9 -13.89 -3.25 0.15
N GLN A 10 -14.57 -3.17 1.29
CA GLN A 10 -13.93 -2.99 2.60
C GLN A 10 -12.90 -4.08 2.89
N THR A 11 -13.21 -5.33 2.52
CA THR A 11 -12.28 -6.46 2.68
C THR A 11 -11.03 -6.29 1.82
N LYS A 12 -11.20 -5.88 0.56
CA LYS A 12 -10.08 -5.59 -0.36
C LYS A 12 -9.21 -4.44 0.14
N ILE A 13 -9.83 -3.33 0.56
CA ILE A 13 -9.13 -2.16 1.09
C ILE A 13 -8.32 -2.51 2.34
N ARG A 14 -8.91 -3.25 3.29
CA ARG A 14 -8.20 -3.67 4.51
C ARG A 14 -7.03 -4.59 4.18
N SER A 15 -7.19 -5.48 3.20
CA SER A 15 -6.10 -6.34 2.72
C SER A 15 -4.96 -5.53 2.11
N LEU A 16 -5.31 -4.59 1.21
CA LEU A 16 -4.35 -3.71 0.56
C LEU A 16 -3.58 -2.86 1.58
N TYR A 17 -4.29 -2.23 2.53
CA TYR A 17 -3.70 -1.45 3.60
C TYR A 17 -2.63 -2.23 4.38
N ARG A 18 -2.94 -3.47 4.77
CA ARG A 18 -1.98 -4.33 5.48
C ARG A 18 -0.78 -4.69 4.62
N ASN A 19 -1.00 -4.99 3.35
CA ASN A 19 0.10 -5.33 2.43
C ASN A 19 1.03 -4.14 2.25
N ILE A 20 0.50 -2.95 2.00
CA ILE A 20 1.29 -1.72 1.88
C ILE A 20 2.14 -1.49 3.12
N LEU A 21 1.54 -1.56 4.31
CA LEU A 21 2.28 -1.37 5.56
C LEU A 21 3.43 -2.38 5.72
N ARG A 22 3.27 -3.62 5.24
CA ARG A 22 4.36 -4.62 5.24
C ARG A 22 5.48 -4.23 4.28
N GLU A 23 5.13 -3.78 3.07
CA GLU A 23 6.11 -3.31 2.08
C GLU A 23 6.91 -2.09 2.58
N THR A 24 6.30 -1.23 3.43
CA THR A 24 7.03 -0.10 4.02
C THR A 24 8.23 -0.50 4.88
N ARG A 25 8.34 -1.76 5.31
CA ARG A 25 9.50 -2.27 6.05
C ARG A 25 10.80 -2.15 5.25
N TYR A 26 10.70 -2.19 3.94
CA TYR A 26 11.84 -2.13 3.01
C TYR A 26 12.01 -0.72 2.42
N LEU A 27 11.47 0.33 3.06
CA LEU A 27 11.64 1.71 2.59
C LEU A 27 12.79 2.40 3.31
N GLY A 28 13.84 2.71 2.56
CA GLY A 28 14.87 3.70 2.90
C GLY A 28 15.26 3.76 4.38
N THR A 29 15.27 4.98 4.93
CA THR A 29 15.57 5.23 6.35
C THR A 29 14.31 5.10 7.22
N ASN A 30 14.49 4.90 8.52
CA ASN A 30 13.38 4.83 9.48
C ASN A 30 12.48 6.07 9.42
N GLN A 31 13.04 7.26 9.23
CA GLN A 31 12.26 8.50 9.14
C GLN A 31 11.32 8.50 7.91
N VAL A 32 11.87 8.19 6.72
CA VAL A 32 11.07 8.10 5.48
C VAL A 32 9.97 7.05 5.63
N ARG A 33 10.27 5.93 6.29
CA ARG A 33 9.27 4.91 6.61
C ARG A 33 8.16 5.45 7.49
N TRP A 34 8.46 6.17 8.57
CA TRP A 34 7.44 6.74 9.47
C TRP A 34 6.55 7.75 8.76
N GLU A 35 7.13 8.64 7.96
CA GLU A 35 6.40 9.62 7.15
C GLU A 35 5.46 8.91 6.16
N THR A 36 5.98 7.89 5.46
CA THR A 36 5.19 7.10 4.50
C THR A 36 4.03 6.38 5.19
N ILE A 37 4.27 5.75 6.34
CA ILE A 37 3.21 5.09 7.13
C ILE A 37 2.13 6.09 7.58
N SER A 38 2.54 7.28 8.03
CA SER A 38 1.62 8.34 8.45
C SER A 38 0.72 8.78 7.30
N TRP A 39 1.32 9.01 6.13
CA TRP A 39 0.59 9.36 4.92
C TRP A 39 -0.38 8.24 4.50
N ILE A 40 0.07 6.97 4.43
CA ILE A 40 -0.80 5.82 4.11
C ILE A 40 -2.00 5.75 5.07
N ARG A 41 -1.77 5.92 6.37
CA ARG A 41 -2.85 5.92 7.38
C ARG A 41 -3.90 7.00 7.11
N ARG A 42 -3.46 8.18 6.67
CA ARG A 42 -4.36 9.29 6.33
C ARG A 42 -5.20 8.95 5.09
N GLU A 43 -4.57 8.49 4.02
CA GLU A 43 -5.26 8.18 2.75
C GLU A 43 -6.26 7.02 2.91
N PHE A 44 -5.93 6.02 3.73
CA PHE A 44 -6.81 4.87 3.95
C PHE A 44 -7.91 5.10 4.98
N ARG A 45 -7.94 6.25 5.67
CA ARG A 45 -8.95 6.53 6.71
C ARG A 45 -10.37 6.48 6.16
N ALA A 46 -10.67 7.29 5.14
CA ALA A 46 -12.02 7.35 4.55
C ALA A 46 -12.47 6.05 3.86
N PRO A 47 -11.61 5.33 3.11
CA PRO A 47 -11.96 4.03 2.53
C PRO A 47 -12.24 2.95 3.58
N ILE A 48 -11.49 2.93 4.69
CA ILE A 48 -11.66 1.92 5.74
C ILE A 48 -12.95 2.16 6.55
N THR A 49 -13.33 3.43 6.75
CA THR A 49 -14.59 3.78 7.43
C THR A 49 -15.84 3.61 6.56
N GLY A 50 -15.66 3.34 5.26
CA GLY A 50 -16.77 3.10 4.34
C GLY A 50 -17.43 4.37 3.80
N ASN A 51 -16.75 5.51 3.84
CA ASN A 51 -17.28 6.80 3.40
C ASN A 51 -17.03 7.09 1.91
N LEU A 52 -16.82 6.06 1.08
CA LEU A 52 -16.54 6.22 -0.35
C LEU A 52 -17.55 5.45 -1.21
N ASP A 53 -18.10 6.16 -2.19
CA ASP A 53 -19.01 5.61 -3.20
C ASP A 53 -18.33 4.59 -4.12
N GLU A 54 -19.15 3.71 -4.70
CA GLU A 54 -18.68 2.53 -5.45
C GLU A 54 -17.85 2.85 -6.71
N ARG A 55 -18.06 4.00 -7.37
CA ARG A 55 -17.19 4.46 -8.46
C ARG A 55 -15.83 4.94 -7.96
N ASN A 56 -15.80 5.68 -6.86
CA ASN A 56 -14.59 6.23 -6.27
C ASN A 56 -13.65 5.13 -5.75
N ASN A 57 -14.23 3.96 -5.44
CA ASN A 57 -13.54 2.80 -4.90
C ASN A 57 -12.55 2.13 -5.88
N GLN A 58 -12.91 1.98 -7.16
CA GLN A 58 -12.01 1.39 -8.16
C GLN A 58 -10.89 2.35 -8.54
N ASP A 59 -11.21 3.63 -8.71
CA ASP A 59 -10.23 4.67 -9.05
C ASP A 59 -9.22 4.87 -7.91
N PHE A 60 -9.68 4.84 -6.66
CA PHE A 60 -8.81 4.87 -5.49
C PHE A 60 -7.82 3.69 -5.47
N LEU A 61 -8.31 2.47 -5.72
CA LEU A 61 -7.45 1.28 -5.79
C LEU A 61 -6.41 1.41 -6.91
N ALA A 62 -6.81 1.90 -8.09
CA ALA A 62 -5.89 2.11 -9.19
C ALA A 62 -4.83 3.18 -8.88
N GLN A 63 -5.24 4.30 -8.28
CA GLN A 63 -4.35 5.40 -7.89
C GLN A 63 -3.33 4.95 -6.84
N ILE A 64 -3.78 4.30 -5.76
CA ILE A 64 -2.89 3.80 -4.70
C ILE A 64 -1.89 2.79 -5.28
N ASN A 65 -2.33 1.84 -6.11
CA ASN A 65 -1.43 0.87 -6.72
C ASN A 65 -0.35 1.53 -7.60
N ARG A 66 -0.67 2.62 -8.32
CA ARG A 66 0.31 3.40 -9.09
C ARG A 66 1.29 4.12 -8.17
N GLN A 67 0.80 4.79 -7.13
CA GLN A 67 1.64 5.52 -6.17
C GLN A 67 2.59 4.57 -5.43
N LEU A 68 2.13 3.36 -5.08
CA LEU A 68 3.00 2.34 -4.49
C LEU A 68 4.10 1.88 -5.42
N LYS A 69 3.79 1.60 -6.69
CA LYS A 69 4.80 1.27 -7.70
C LYS A 69 5.83 2.39 -7.83
N GLN A 70 5.39 3.65 -7.80
CA GLN A 70 6.29 4.80 -7.82
C GLN A 70 7.18 4.84 -6.58
N ILE A 71 6.62 4.68 -5.38
CA ILE A 71 7.40 4.65 -4.13
C ILE A 71 8.41 3.50 -4.15
N GLN A 72 8.02 2.30 -4.59
CA GLN A 72 8.94 1.16 -4.74
C GLN A 72 10.06 1.46 -5.73
N ASN A 73 9.75 2.03 -6.89
CA ASN A 73 10.75 2.40 -7.90
C ASN A 73 11.66 3.54 -7.44
N SER A 74 11.13 4.55 -6.76
CA SER A 74 11.91 5.64 -6.17
C SER A 74 12.79 5.13 -5.02
N SER A 75 12.30 4.17 -4.24
CA SER A 75 13.09 3.53 -3.17
C SER A 75 14.19 2.65 -3.73
N LEU A 76 13.98 2.00 -4.88
CA LEU A 76 15.01 1.31 -5.65
C LEU A 76 16.09 2.28 -6.17
N LEU A 77 15.70 3.50 -6.56
CA LEU A 77 16.61 4.53 -7.07
C LEU A 77 17.41 5.22 -5.94
N ILE A 78 16.81 5.41 -4.76
CA ILE A 78 17.45 6.03 -3.58
C ILE A 78 18.27 4.99 -2.81
N GLY A 79 17.84 3.73 -2.81
CA GLY A 79 18.48 2.61 -2.14
C GLY A 79 19.05 1.61 -3.14
N ARG A 80 20.26 1.88 -3.65
CA ARG A 80 21.12 0.85 -4.27
C ARG A 80 21.62 -0.15 -3.21
N SER A 81 20.70 -0.75 -2.44
CA SER A 81 20.88 -1.82 -1.45
C SER A 81 19.51 -2.35 -1.00
N PHE A 82 18.69 -2.82 -1.93
CA PHE A 82 17.70 -3.86 -1.60
C PHE A 82 18.01 -5.11 -2.41
N GLU A 83 19.18 -5.69 -2.13
CA GLU A 83 19.36 -7.12 -2.40
C GLU A 83 18.49 -7.91 -1.43
N LYS A 84 17.30 -8.26 -1.91
CA LYS A 84 16.83 -9.62 -1.73
C LYS A 84 16.47 -10.15 -3.12
N LEU A 85 17.52 -10.51 -3.85
CA LEU A 85 17.43 -11.45 -4.96
C LEU A 85 16.75 -12.71 -4.39
N ARG A 86 15.47 -12.91 -4.70
CA ARG A 86 14.86 -14.23 -4.56
C ARG A 86 15.63 -15.14 -5.51
N GLY A 87 16.49 -15.99 -4.94
CA GLY A 87 17.18 -17.05 -5.69
C GLY A 87 18.67 -17.19 -5.40
N SER A 88 19.09 -17.25 -4.14
CA SER A 88 20.30 -18.01 -3.79
C SER A 88 19.85 -19.24 -3.02
N GLN A 89 19.48 -20.28 -3.76
CA GLN A 89 19.58 -21.64 -3.22
C GLN A 89 21.06 -22.02 -3.34
N ASN A 90 21.76 -21.97 -2.21
CA ASN A 90 23.00 -22.71 -2.04
C ASN A 90 22.66 -24.19 -2.02
N LYS A 91 23.07 -24.93 -3.06
CA LYS A 91 23.74 -26.24 -2.98
C LYS A 91 24.33 -26.58 -4.34
#